data_AF-A0A7K0LXV8-F1
#
_entry.id   AF-A0A7K0LXV8-F1
#
_cell.length_a   1.000
_cell.length_b   1.000
_cell.length_c   1.000
_cell.angle_alpha   90.00
_cell.angle_beta   90.00
_cell.angle_gamma   90.00
#
_symmetry.space_group_name_H-M   'P 1'
#
loop_
_entity.id
_entity.type
_entity.pdbx_description
1 polymer ?
#
loop_
_entity_poly.entity_id
_entity_poly.type
_entity_poly.pdbx_seq_one_letter_code
_entity_poly.pdbx_strand_id
1 'polypeptide(L)'
;MSWSRVGFSSLLLIFFFIVQESAISKINFPISGFSLYLCVVLGLMALEDRFGAISFGFIAGIILDFSPSSDSPFGKWALILTIVGYLFSRNRESIGDFTERPMAFVLFVTAGATITLFIFLVIGLVLGENNGNFLNNLKTVFGNGLWTLLFSSILLPIIVKLRSLTLTSRERI
;
A
#
# COMPACT_ATOMS: atom_id res chain seq x y z
N MET A 1 9.29 0.09 -18.95
CA MET A 1 8.11 -0.77 -18.67
C MET A 1 7.42 -1.10 -19.98
N SER A 2 7.12 -2.38 -20.23
CA SER A 2 6.23 -2.77 -21.34
C SER A 2 4.78 -2.38 -20.99
N TRP A 3 4.02 -1.87 -21.97
CA TRP A 3 2.61 -1.47 -21.82
C TRP A 3 1.73 -2.56 -21.18
N SER A 4 2.04 -3.83 -21.43
CA SER A 4 1.32 -4.98 -20.86
C SER A 4 1.49 -5.11 -19.34
N ARG A 5 2.64 -4.70 -18.78
CA ARG A 5 2.89 -4.76 -17.32
C ARG A 5 2.09 -3.71 -16.59
N VAL A 6 2.04 -2.49 -17.13
CA VAL A 6 1.27 -1.39 -16.55
C VAL A 6 -0.22 -1.75 -16.52
N GLY A 7 -0.75 -2.31 -17.61
CA GLY A 7 -2.14 -2.77 -17.65
C GLY A 7 -2.45 -3.84 -16.60
N PHE A 8 -1.59 -4.85 -16.47
CA PHE A 8 -1.79 -5.91 -15.48
C PHE A 8 -1.71 -5.40 -14.03
N SER A 9 -0.71 -4.58 -13.71
CA SER A 9 -0.55 -4.02 -12.36
C SER A 9 -1.72 -3.11 -11.99
N SER A 10 -2.24 -2.31 -12.94
CA SER A 10 -3.45 -1.50 -12.72
C SER A 10 -4.70 -2.35 -12.50
N LEU A 11 -4.89 -3.43 -13.25
CA LEU A 11 -6.00 -4.36 -13.03
C LEU A 11 -5.91 -5.02 -11.65
N LEU A 12 -4.70 -5.38 -11.22
CA LEU A 12 -4.47 -5.98 -9.91
C LEU A 12 -4.79 -4.98 -8.79
N LEU A 13 -4.45 -3.69 -8.94
CA LEU A 13 -4.87 -2.64 -8.01
C LEU A 13 -6.39 -2.54 -7.90
N ILE A 14 -7.08 -2.50 -9.03
CA ILE A 14 -8.55 -2.41 -9.06
C ILE A 14 -9.17 -3.65 -8.42
N PHE A 15 -8.64 -4.83 -8.69
CA PHE A 15 -9.11 -6.08 -8.08
C PHE A 15 -9.01 -6.01 -6.54
N PHE A 16 -7.84 -5.65 -6.00
CA PHE A 16 -7.67 -5.57 -4.55
C PHE A 16 -8.45 -4.42 -3.92
N PHE A 17 -8.66 -3.32 -4.64
CA PHE A 17 -9.55 -2.25 -4.20
C PHE A 17 -11.00 -2.75 -4.07
N ILE A 18 -11.50 -3.47 -5.08
CA ILE A 18 -12.85 -4.04 -5.04
C ILE A 18 -12.97 -5.05 -3.88
N VAL A 19 -11.98 -5.92 -3.69
CA VAL A 19 -11.98 -6.88 -2.57
C VAL A 19 -11.95 -6.15 -1.22
N GLN A 20 -11.17 -5.06 -1.10
CA GLN A 20 -11.16 -4.23 0.10
C GLN A 20 -12.55 -3.68 0.39
N GLU A 21 -13.15 -2.93 -0.55
CA GLU A 21 -14.43 -2.24 -0.31
C GLU A 21 -15.61 -3.22 -0.16
N SER A 22 -15.60 -4.34 -0.89
CA SER A 22 -16.72 -5.28 -0.90
C SER A 22 -16.73 -6.25 0.28
N ALA A 23 -15.57 -6.65 0.79
CA ALA A 23 -15.43 -7.65 1.84
C ALA A 23 -14.75 -7.09 3.09
N ILE A 24 -13.53 -6.56 2.99
CA ILE A 24 -12.72 -6.16 4.14
C ILE A 24 -13.35 -4.97 4.89
N SER A 25 -13.83 -3.96 4.18
CA SER A 25 -14.48 -2.78 4.78
C SER A 25 -15.78 -3.11 5.54
N LYS A 26 -16.35 -4.31 5.32
CA LYS A 26 -17.55 -4.79 6.04
C LYS A 26 -17.21 -5.61 7.28
N ILE A 27 -15.95 -5.98 7.47
CA ILE A 27 -15.49 -6.78 8.61
C ILE A 27 -15.11 -5.82 9.74
N ASN A 28 -15.76 -5.98 10.90
CA ASN A 28 -15.39 -5.28 12.11
C ASN A 28 -14.21 -5.98 12.78
N PHE A 29 -13.00 -5.52 12.47
CA PHE A 29 -11.79 -6.04 13.10
C PHE A 29 -11.67 -5.60 14.57
N PRO A 30 -11.14 -6.46 15.45
CA PRO A 30 -10.76 -6.05 16.80
C PRO A 30 -9.76 -4.88 16.77
N ILE A 31 -9.91 -3.92 17.70
CA ILE A 31 -9.07 -2.73 17.88
C ILE A 31 -9.24 -1.66 16.79
N SER A 32 -9.03 -2.01 15.52
CA SER A 32 -9.09 -1.11 14.35
C SER A 32 -9.22 -1.91 13.06
N GLY A 33 -9.65 -1.25 11.98
CA GLY A 33 -9.75 -1.81 10.63
C GLY A 33 -8.39 -2.10 9.96
N PHE A 34 -8.40 -3.08 9.07
CA PHE A 34 -7.26 -3.46 8.24
C PHE A 34 -7.38 -2.86 6.83
N SER A 35 -6.29 -2.25 6.33
CA SER A 35 -6.23 -1.80 4.94
C SER A 35 -5.47 -2.81 4.10
N LEU A 36 -6.24 -3.70 3.48
CA LEU A 36 -5.70 -4.67 2.54
C LEU A 36 -5.02 -3.98 1.36
N TYR A 37 -5.64 -2.91 0.87
CA TYR A 37 -5.15 -2.16 -0.28
C TYR A 37 -3.78 -1.54 -0.02
N LEU A 38 -3.57 -0.87 1.12
CA LEU A 38 -2.27 -0.29 1.47
C LEU A 38 -1.18 -1.37 1.55
N CYS A 39 -1.49 -2.52 2.17
CA CYS A 39 -0.56 -3.65 2.24
C CYS A 39 -0.13 -4.11 0.83
N VAL A 40 -1.08 -4.26 -0.09
CA VAL A 40 -0.82 -4.71 -1.47
C VAL A 40 -0.02 -3.65 -2.25
N VAL A 41 -0.43 -2.38 -2.18
CA VAL A 41 0.21 -1.28 -2.90
C VAL A 41 1.68 -1.17 -2.52
N LEU A 42 1.98 -1.14 -1.22
CA LEU A 42 3.35 -1.03 -0.74
C LEU A 42 4.19 -2.26 -1.10
N GLY A 43 3.60 -3.46 -1.02
CA GLY A 43 4.26 -4.69 -1.46
C GLY A 43 4.63 -4.64 -2.94
N LEU A 44 3.73 -4.15 -3.81
CA LEU A 44 4.00 -4.02 -5.24
C LEU A 44 5.01 -2.91 -5.55
N MET A 45 4.89 -1.75 -4.90
CA MET A 45 5.85 -0.66 -5.03
C MET A 45 7.28 -1.10 -4.72
N ALA A 46 7.48 -1.93 -3.69
CA ALA A 46 8.79 -2.44 -3.32
C ALA A 46 9.43 -3.31 -4.41
N LEU A 47 8.61 -3.95 -5.23
CA LEU A 47 9.05 -4.82 -6.30
C LEU A 47 9.26 -4.05 -7.62
N GLU A 48 8.57 -2.92 -7.80
CA GLU A 48 8.63 -2.10 -9.01
C GLU A 48 9.97 -1.39 -9.25
N ASP A 49 10.15 -0.94 -10.50
CA ASP A 49 11.26 -0.09 -10.90
C ASP A 49 11.16 1.31 -10.27
N ARG A 50 12.24 2.09 -10.29
CA ARG A 50 12.29 3.45 -9.71
C ARG A 50 11.14 4.36 -10.19
N PHE A 51 10.90 4.41 -11.51
CA PHE A 51 9.79 5.18 -12.06
C PHE A 51 8.44 4.49 -11.86
N GLY A 52 8.43 3.14 -11.89
CA GLY A 52 7.25 2.33 -11.66
C GLY A 52 6.64 2.57 -10.27
N ALA A 53 7.44 2.61 -9.21
CA ALA A 53 6.97 2.82 -7.84
C ALA A 53 6.23 4.16 -7.66
N ILE A 54 6.73 5.24 -8.28
CA ILE A 54 6.13 6.58 -8.19
C ILE A 54 4.80 6.61 -8.96
N SER A 55 4.80 6.19 -10.23
CA SER A 55 3.58 6.17 -11.05
C SER A 55 2.53 5.24 -10.47
N PHE A 56 2.94 4.09 -9.95
CA PHE A 56 2.06 3.13 -9.30
C PHE A 56 1.44 3.70 -8.03
N GLY A 57 2.20 4.45 -7.22
CA GLY A 57 1.68 5.15 -6.06
C GLY A 57 0.67 6.23 -6.38
N PHE A 58 0.94 7.03 -7.40
CA PHE A 58 0.00 8.04 -7.85
C PHE A 58 -1.33 7.41 -8.32
N ILE A 59 -1.26 6.39 -9.18
CA ILE A 59 -2.45 5.69 -9.69
C ILE A 59 -3.21 5.02 -8.53
N ALA A 60 -2.49 4.36 -7.62
CA ALA A 60 -3.10 3.70 -6.47
C ALA A 60 -3.79 4.72 -5.54
N GLY A 61 -3.17 5.88 -5.33
CA GLY A 61 -3.78 6.94 -4.52
C GLY A 61 -5.01 7.55 -5.16
N ILE A 62 -5.03 7.75 -6.49
CA ILE A 62 -6.26 8.17 -7.20
C ILE A 62 -7.38 7.14 -6.99
N ILE A 63 -7.08 5.85 -7.14
CA ILE A 63 -8.07 4.79 -6.94
C ILE A 63 -8.62 4.85 -5.52
N LEU A 64 -7.76 5.04 -4.52
CA LEU A 64 -8.17 5.08 -3.13
C LEU A 64 -8.88 6.39 -2.74
N ASP A 65 -8.59 7.51 -3.41
CA ASP A 65 -9.37 8.74 -3.28
C ASP A 65 -10.83 8.57 -3.78
N PHE A 66 -11.12 7.56 -4.62
CA PHE A 66 -12.48 7.16 -4.99
C PHE A 66 -13.11 6.14 -4.04
N SER A 67 -12.45 5.79 -2.93
CA SER A 67 -13.01 4.88 -1.93
C SER A 67 -14.26 5.49 -1.28
N PRO A 68 -15.43 4.81 -1.33
CA PRO A 68 -16.61 5.23 -0.59
C PRO A 68 -16.44 5.14 0.92
N SER A 69 -15.46 4.36 1.40
CA SER A 69 -15.17 4.22 2.83
C SER A 69 -14.15 5.24 3.36
N SER A 70 -13.53 6.03 2.47
CA SER A 70 -12.58 7.07 2.85
C SER A 70 -13.25 8.44 2.88
N ASP A 71 -13.59 8.91 4.09
CA ASP A 71 -14.00 10.31 4.32
C ASP A 71 -12.74 11.22 4.33
N SER A 72 -12.17 11.46 3.15
CA SER A 72 -11.02 12.36 2.99
C SER A 72 -11.14 13.23 1.73
N PRO A 73 -10.57 14.45 1.71
CA PRO A 73 -10.47 15.29 0.54
C PRO A 73 -9.85 14.55 -0.63
N PHE A 74 -10.47 14.73 -1.79
CA PHE A 74 -10.00 14.16 -3.03
C PHE A 74 -8.56 14.63 -3.34
N GLY A 75 -7.69 13.70 -3.70
CA GLY A 75 -6.28 13.94 -4.00
C GLY A 75 -5.33 13.76 -2.82
N LYS A 76 -5.85 13.57 -1.60
CA LYS A 76 -5.02 13.36 -0.40
C LYS A 76 -4.24 12.05 -0.50
N TRP A 77 -4.89 10.96 -0.89
CA TRP A 77 -4.22 9.67 -1.04
C TRP A 77 -3.29 9.63 -2.24
N ALA A 78 -3.67 10.25 -3.36
CA ALA A 78 -2.80 10.44 -4.51
C ALA A 78 -1.47 11.11 -4.10
N LEU A 79 -1.53 12.20 -3.34
CA LEU A 79 -0.35 12.88 -2.84
C LEU A 79 0.48 11.98 -1.93
N ILE A 80 -0.13 11.37 -0.91
CA ILE A 80 0.55 10.53 0.08
C ILE A 80 1.29 9.37 -0.59
N LEU A 81 0.60 8.60 -1.42
CA LEU A 81 1.18 7.42 -2.06
C LEU A 81 2.20 7.79 -3.14
N THR A 82 2.14 8.99 -3.70
CA THR A 82 3.21 9.52 -4.57
C THR A 82 4.48 9.83 -3.76
N ILE A 83 4.35 10.46 -2.58
CA ILE A 83 5.50 10.70 -1.68
C ILE A 83 6.11 9.37 -1.23
N VAL A 84 5.27 8.41 -0.83
CA VAL A 84 5.74 7.08 -0.41
C VAL A 84 6.41 6.35 -1.59
N GLY A 85 5.81 6.38 -2.78
CA GLY A 85 6.40 5.84 -4.00
C GLY A 85 7.76 6.47 -4.34
N TYR A 86 7.92 7.79 -4.11
CA TYR A 86 9.20 8.48 -4.25
C TYR A 86 10.24 8.00 -3.22
N LEU A 87 9.85 7.80 -1.96
CA LEU A 87 10.74 7.25 -0.93
C LEU A 87 11.19 5.81 -1.28
N PHE A 88 10.29 5.00 -1.83
CA PHE A 88 10.61 3.65 -2.29
C PHE A 88 11.58 3.68 -3.47
N SER A 89 11.32 4.56 -4.44
CA SER A 89 12.19 4.79 -5.60
C SER A 89 13.61 5.19 -5.19
N ARG A 90 13.73 6.10 -4.21
CA ARG A 90 15.01 6.58 -3.70
C ARG A 90 15.80 5.50 -2.95
N ASN A 91 15.14 4.63 -2.21
CA ASN A 91 15.78 3.60 -1.37
C ASN A 91 15.80 2.20 -2.01
N ARG A 92 15.65 2.12 -3.35
CA ARG A 92 15.40 0.86 -4.07
C ARG A 92 16.46 -0.23 -3.85
N GLU A 93 17.72 0.15 -3.71
CA GLU A 93 18.84 -0.79 -3.48
C GLU A 93 18.71 -1.46 -2.11
N SER A 94 18.42 -0.68 -1.06
CA SER A 94 18.18 -1.21 0.29
C SER A 94 16.90 -2.05 0.34
N ILE A 95 15.85 -1.68 -0.39
CA ILE A 95 14.59 -2.44 -0.45
C ILE A 95 14.77 -3.79 -1.14
N GLY A 96 15.69 -3.89 -2.10
CA GLY A 96 16.03 -5.16 -2.76
C GLY A 96 16.47 -6.24 -1.78
N ASP A 97 17.40 -5.93 -0.87
CA ASP A 97 17.88 -6.86 0.16
C ASP A 97 16.75 -7.31 1.10
N PHE A 98 15.81 -6.40 1.43
CA PHE A 98 14.64 -6.76 2.23
C PHE A 98 13.67 -7.68 1.49
N THR A 99 13.48 -7.52 0.17
CA THR A 99 12.58 -8.38 -0.62
C THR A 99 13.07 -9.82 -0.76
N GLU A 100 14.37 -10.07 -0.62
CA GLU A 100 14.94 -11.42 -0.66
C GLU A 100 14.68 -12.21 0.64
N ARG A 101 14.46 -11.51 1.76
CA ARG A 101 14.21 -12.11 3.07
C ARG A 101 12.73 -11.96 3.44
N PRO A 102 11.92 -13.03 3.39
CA PRO A 102 10.47 -12.94 3.57
C PRO A 102 10.04 -12.20 4.85
N MET A 103 10.72 -12.46 5.96
CA MET A 103 10.43 -11.80 7.24
C MET A 103 10.76 -10.31 7.22
N ALA A 104 11.87 -9.91 6.61
CA ALA A 104 12.26 -8.51 6.52
C ALA A 104 11.31 -7.73 5.60
N PHE A 105 10.84 -8.37 4.52
CA PHE A 105 9.86 -7.78 3.62
C PHE A 105 8.52 -7.51 4.30
N VAL A 106 8.02 -8.47 5.08
CA VAL A 106 6.80 -8.33 5.91
C VAL A 106 6.90 -7.16 6.88
N LEU A 107 8.02 -7.06 7.60
CA LEU A 107 8.25 -5.96 8.53
C LEU A 107 8.36 -4.62 7.80
N PHE A 108 9.02 -4.58 6.66
CA PHE A 108 9.16 -3.37 5.84
C PHE A 108 7.81 -2.85 5.36
N VAL A 109 6.95 -3.71 4.80
CA VAL A 109 5.61 -3.32 4.33
C VAL A 109 4.73 -2.88 5.51
N THR A 110 4.82 -3.57 6.64
CA THR A 110 4.07 -3.21 7.86
C THR A 110 4.47 -1.84 8.39
N ALA A 111 5.78 -1.58 8.49
CA ALA A 111 6.31 -0.28 8.88
C ALA A 111 5.90 0.80 7.88
N GLY A 112 6.00 0.50 6.58
CA GLY A 112 5.56 1.38 5.49
C GLY A 112 4.08 1.76 5.59
N ALA A 113 3.19 0.80 5.86
CA ALA A 113 1.76 1.03 6.01
C ALA A 113 1.46 1.92 7.22
N THR A 114 2.13 1.64 8.34
CA THR A 114 2.01 2.42 9.59
C THR A 114 2.47 3.86 9.38
N ILE A 115 3.62 4.07 8.72
CA ILE A 115 4.14 5.40 8.38
C ILE A 115 3.20 6.11 7.40
N THR A 116 2.66 5.40 6.41
CA THR A 116 1.73 5.97 5.42
C THR A 116 0.47 6.51 6.10
N LEU A 117 -0.10 5.76 7.05
CA LEU A 117 -1.25 6.21 7.85
C LEU A 117 -0.90 7.38 8.77
N PHE A 118 0.32 7.39 9.33
CA PHE A 118 0.78 8.54 10.10
C PHE A 118 0.87 9.81 9.23
N ILE A 119 1.43 9.70 8.02
CA ILE A 119 1.46 10.80 7.04
C ILE A 119 0.03 11.22 6.69
N PHE A 120 -0.90 10.28 6.50
CA PHE A 120 -2.31 10.59 6.25
C PHE A 120 -2.92 11.46 7.37
N LEU A 121 -2.64 11.14 8.64
CA LEU A 121 -3.12 11.95 9.76
C LEU A 121 -2.49 13.34 9.76
N VAL A 122 -1.16 13.43 9.56
CA VAL A 122 -0.44 14.72 9.54
C VAL A 122 -0.95 15.61 8.41
N ILE A 123 -1.09 15.08 7.19
CA ILE A 123 -1.60 15.82 6.06
C ILE A 123 -3.06 16.23 6.27
N GLY A 124 -3.87 15.38 6.92
CA GLY A 124 -5.24 15.73 7.28
C GLY A 124 -5.29 16.94 8.22
N LEU A 125 -4.43 16.98 9.23
CA LEU A 125 -4.32 18.13 10.13
C LEU A 125 -3.91 19.41 9.38
N VAL A 126 -2.96 19.30 8.44
CA VAL A 126 -2.53 20.43 7.60
C VAL A 126 -3.66 20.94 6.69
N LEU A 127 -4.50 20.03 6.19
CA LEU A 127 -5.69 20.35 5.39
C LEU A 127 -6.86 20.88 6.24
N GLY A 128 -6.72 20.99 7.56
CA GLY A 128 -7.76 21.45 8.46
C GLY A 128 -8.82 20.41 8.78
N GLU A 129 -8.57 19.12 8.52
CA GLU A 129 -9.49 18.05 8.89
C GLU A 129 -9.54 17.85 10.41
N ASN A 130 -10.75 17.69 10.92
CA ASN A 130 -10.94 17.26 12.29
C ASN A 130 -10.86 15.73 12.35
N ASN A 131 -9.64 15.20 12.48
CA ASN A 131 -9.38 13.76 12.57
C ASN A 131 -9.95 13.10 13.85
N GLY A 132 -10.82 13.77 14.62
CA GLY A 132 -11.39 13.23 15.85
C GLY A 132 -10.36 13.12 16.98
N ASN A 133 -10.63 12.20 17.93
CA ASN A 133 -9.81 12.05 19.13
C ASN A 133 -8.42 11.48 18.80
N PHE A 134 -7.36 12.15 19.26
CA PHE A 134 -5.97 11.72 19.12
C PHE A 134 -5.72 10.27 19.57
N LEU A 135 -6.32 9.87 20.70
CA LEU A 135 -6.21 8.50 21.21
C LEU A 135 -6.87 7.47 20.28
N ASN A 136 -7.95 7.86 19.61
CA ASN A 136 -8.61 6.99 18.63
C ASN A 136 -7.73 6.81 17.39
N ASN A 137 -7.14 7.90 16.89
CA ASN A 137 -6.23 7.85 15.74
C ASN A 137 -4.99 6.99 16.01
N LEU A 138 -4.42 7.10 17.22
CA LEU A 138 -3.28 6.28 17.60
C LEU A 138 -3.65 4.79 17.67
N LYS A 139 -4.84 4.47 18.23
CA LYS A 139 -5.39 3.10 18.19
C LYS A 139 -5.62 2.63 16.75
N THR A 140 -6.10 3.52 15.88
CA THR A 140 -6.35 3.19 14.47
C THR A 140 -5.07 2.80 13.76
N VAL A 141 -4.02 3.63 13.87
CA VAL A 141 -2.70 3.39 13.27
C VAL A 141 -2.07 2.11 13.83
N PHE A 142 -2.08 1.95 15.15
CA PHE A 142 -1.49 0.78 15.79
C PHE A 142 -2.23 -0.51 15.44
N GLY A 143 -3.55 -0.52 15.52
CA GLY A 143 -4.36 -1.67 15.17
C GLY A 143 -4.22 -2.04 13.69
N ASN A 144 -4.19 -1.05 12.79
CA ASN A 144 -3.93 -1.29 11.38
C ASN A 144 -2.54 -1.90 11.14
N GLY A 145 -1.51 -1.39 11.83
CA GLY A 145 -0.16 -1.95 11.77
C GLY A 145 -0.12 -3.42 12.23
N LEU A 146 -0.81 -3.76 13.33
CA LEU A 146 -0.92 -5.14 13.81
C LEU A 146 -1.59 -6.06 12.79
N TRP A 147 -2.73 -5.66 12.24
CA TRP A 147 -3.41 -6.44 11.21
C TRP A 147 -2.58 -6.57 9.95
N THR A 148 -1.91 -5.50 9.54
CA THR A 148 -1.00 -5.52 8.40
C THR A 148 0.13 -6.50 8.62
N LEU A 149 0.72 -6.58 9.81
CA LEU A 149 1.75 -7.57 10.13
C LEU A 149 1.25 -9.00 9.93
N LEU A 150 0.06 -9.30 10.46
CA LEU A 150 -0.55 -10.63 10.35
C LEU A 150 -0.86 -11.00 8.90
N PHE A 151 -1.60 -10.15 8.19
CA PHE A 151 -2.04 -10.44 6.83
C PHE A 151 -0.91 -10.37 5.80
N SER A 152 0.05 -9.46 5.97
CA SER A 152 1.18 -9.33 5.04
C SER A 152 2.06 -10.58 5.01
N SER A 153 2.17 -11.32 6.13
CA SER A 153 2.91 -12.59 6.18
C SER A 153 2.38 -13.64 5.19
N ILE A 154 1.08 -13.61 4.91
CA ILE A 154 0.40 -14.52 3.98
C ILE A 154 0.27 -13.90 2.59
N LEU A 155 -0.05 -12.60 2.52
CA LEU A 155 -0.34 -11.89 1.27
C LEU A 155 0.93 -11.60 0.45
N LEU A 156 2.02 -11.19 1.08
CA LEU A 156 3.24 -10.79 0.35
C LEU A 156 3.88 -11.92 -0.47
N PRO A 157 4.01 -13.17 0.04
CA PRO A 157 4.46 -14.29 -0.78
C PRO A 157 3.60 -14.53 -2.02
N ILE A 158 2.29 -14.33 -1.91
CA ILE A 158 1.34 -14.48 -3.02
C ILE A 158 1.58 -13.37 -4.06
N ILE A 159 1.77 -12.13 -3.60
CA ILE A 159 2.05 -10.97 -4.47
C ILE A 159 3.36 -11.17 -5.23
N VAL A 160 4.42 -11.63 -4.56
CA VAL A 160 5.71 -11.92 -5.20
C VAL A 160 5.55 -13.01 -6.27
N LYS A 161 4.79 -14.08 -5.98
CA LYS A 161 4.49 -15.13 -6.98
C LYS A 161 3.70 -14.58 -8.16
N LEU A 162 2.61 -13.84 -7.92
CA LEU A 162 1.80 -13.22 -8.97
C LEU A 162 2.63 -12.30 -9.86
N ARG A 163 3.55 -11.54 -9.27
CA ARG A 163 4.46 -10.68 -10.03
C ARG A 163 5.46 -11.48 -10.85
N SER A 164 6.03 -12.56 -10.31
CA SER A 164 6.96 -13.42 -11.07
C SER A 164 6.32 -14.07 -12.32
N LEU A 165 5.00 -14.26 -12.31
CA LEU A 165 4.24 -14.76 -13.47
C LEU A 165 4.14 -13.73 -14.60
N THR A 166 4.24 -12.43 -14.29
CA THR A 166 4.22 -11.34 -15.28
C THR A 166 5.58 -11.07 -15.92
N LEU A 167 6.67 -11.58 -15.32
CA LEU A 167 8.01 -11.47 -15.87
C LEU A 167 8.15 -12.42 -17.06
N THR A 168 8.41 -11.85 -18.24
CA THR A 168 8.65 -12.58 -19.48
C THR A 168 9.95 -13.40 -19.35
N SER A 169 10.07 -14.54 -20.02
CA SER A 169 11.16 -15.53 -19.84
C SER A 169 12.60 -15.00 -19.93
N ARG A 170 12.81 -13.78 -20.43
CA ARG A 170 14.13 -13.09 -20.48
C ARG A 170 14.56 -12.44 -19.16
N GLU A 171 13.65 -12.22 -18.22
CA GLU A 171 13.90 -11.51 -16.95
C GLU A 171 13.92 -12.45 -15.74
N ARG A 172 13.80 -13.77 -15.96
CA ARG A 172 13.85 -14.82 -14.92
C ARG A 172 15.25 -15.40 -14.70
N ILE A 173 16.26 -14.92 -15.42
CA ILE A 173 17.66 -15.37 -15.36
C ILE A 173 18.42 -14.45 -14.42
#